data_AF-A0A936Z3X6-F1
#
_entry.id   AF-A0A936Z3X6-F1
#
_cell.length_a   1.000
_cell.length_b   1.000
_cell.length_c   1.000
_cell.angle_alpha   90.00
_cell.angle_beta   90.00
_cell.angle_gamma   90.00
#
_symmetry.space_group_name_H-M   'P 1'
#
loop_
_entity.id
_entity.type
_entity.pdbx_description
1 polymer ?
#
loop_
_entity_poly.entity_id
_entity_poly.type
_entity_poly.pdbx_seq_one_letter_code
_entity_poly.pdbx_strand_id
1 'polypeptide(L)'
;MTTLPLPLVLADGLPPEWQQVLRPGEKLQDRSGAPRVLPSSFLRVDSWNHALATDLTPHFKVWELIGVDVRETLLARSFPRYVPCALLLLSAALELFRLEVGTYVHVAANGGYRSPAHALSRHASRHCWGTAANIYRVGDTYLDSREEIGKYADIARRVVPGVWIRPYGQEDGQADDHLHIDIGYTLFEPVDGQDRAEPPEAG
;
A
#
# COMPACT_ATOMS: atom_id res chain seq x y z
N MET A 1 -6.45 8.41 -22.56
CA MET A 1 -6.73 7.39 -21.53
C MET A 1 -5.42 7.18 -20.77
N THR A 2 -5.29 7.72 -19.57
CA THR A 2 -4.21 7.30 -18.66
C THR A 2 -4.59 5.93 -18.16
N THR A 3 -4.03 4.90 -18.78
CA THR A 3 -4.19 3.52 -18.37
C THR A 3 -3.48 3.32 -17.03
N LEU A 4 -4.16 2.68 -16.07
CA LEU A 4 -3.50 2.19 -14.86
C LEU A 4 -2.26 1.36 -15.25
N PRO A 5 -1.18 1.38 -14.45
CA PRO A 5 0.06 0.69 -14.79
C PRO A 5 -0.09 -0.84 -14.80
N LEU A 6 -1.22 -1.35 -14.29
CA LEU A 6 -1.57 -2.76 -14.18
C LEU A 6 -3.06 -2.95 -14.50
N PRO A 7 -3.49 -4.14 -14.95
CA PRO A 7 -4.90 -4.44 -15.15
C PRO A 7 -5.72 -4.28 -13.87
N LEU A 8 -6.83 -3.54 -13.96
CA LEU A 8 -7.81 -3.39 -12.90
C LEU A 8 -8.69 -4.65 -12.80
N VAL A 9 -8.93 -5.10 -11.57
CA VAL A 9 -9.83 -6.21 -11.23
C VAL A 9 -10.70 -5.78 -10.07
N LEU A 10 -12.01 -5.80 -10.29
CA LEU A 10 -13.01 -5.56 -9.25
C LEU A 10 -13.28 -6.82 -8.44
N ALA A 11 -13.92 -6.66 -7.28
CA ALA A 11 -14.19 -7.74 -6.33
C ALA A 11 -14.95 -8.94 -6.96
N ASP A 12 -15.92 -8.67 -7.83
CA ASP A 12 -16.71 -9.67 -8.55
C ASP A 12 -15.91 -10.42 -9.62
N GLY A 13 -14.84 -9.81 -10.13
CA GLY A 13 -13.89 -10.40 -11.06
C GLY A 13 -12.77 -11.22 -10.41
N LEU A 14 -12.70 -11.30 -9.08
CA LEU A 14 -11.70 -12.10 -8.38
C LEU A 14 -12.06 -13.59 -8.38
N PRO A 15 -11.07 -14.50 -8.53
CA PRO A 15 -11.27 -15.92 -8.28
C PRO A 15 -11.80 -16.18 -6.85
N PRO A 16 -12.65 -17.20 -6.62
CA PRO A 16 -13.24 -17.47 -5.31
C PRO A 16 -12.23 -17.64 -4.18
N GLU A 17 -11.10 -18.32 -4.43
CA GLU A 17 -10.03 -18.45 -3.44
C GLU A 17 -9.38 -17.11 -3.08
N TRP A 18 -9.31 -16.17 -4.02
CA TRP A 18 -8.80 -14.83 -3.77
C TRP A 18 -9.81 -13.94 -3.04
N GLN A 19 -11.12 -14.13 -3.25
CA GLN A 19 -12.13 -13.45 -2.44
C GLN A 19 -12.01 -13.83 -0.95
N GLN A 20 -11.68 -15.09 -0.63
CA GLN A 20 -11.46 -15.53 0.75
C GLN A 20 -10.21 -14.92 1.39
N VAL A 21 -9.16 -14.68 0.59
CA VAL A 21 -7.90 -14.08 1.07
C VAL A 21 -8.02 -12.56 1.23
N LEU A 22 -8.65 -11.88 0.26
CA LEU A 22 -8.71 -10.42 0.18
C LEU A 22 -9.95 -9.84 0.86
N ARG A 23 -10.99 -10.64 1.07
CA ARG A 23 -12.21 -10.27 1.80
C ARG A 23 -12.77 -8.92 1.36
N PRO A 24 -12.96 -8.69 0.04
CA PRO A 24 -13.27 -7.38 -0.49
C PRO A 24 -14.57 -6.83 0.10
N GLY A 25 -14.56 -5.57 0.55
CA GLY A 25 -15.72 -4.93 1.15
C GLY A 25 -16.08 -5.38 2.57
N GLU A 26 -15.40 -6.40 3.13
CA GLU A 26 -15.60 -6.79 4.52
C GLU A 26 -15.07 -5.72 5.49
N LYS A 27 -15.57 -5.75 6.73
CA LYS A 27 -15.15 -4.81 7.79
C LYS A 27 -14.13 -5.45 8.71
N LEU A 28 -13.01 -4.76 8.93
CA LEU A 28 -12.06 -5.03 10.02
C LEU A 28 -12.20 -3.96 11.11
N GLN A 29 -11.99 -4.32 12.36
CA GLN A 29 -11.94 -3.33 13.45
C GLN A 29 -10.51 -2.81 13.60
N ASP A 30 -10.38 -1.48 13.69
CA ASP A 30 -9.11 -0.86 14.03
C ASP A 30 -8.84 -0.88 15.55
N ARG A 31 -7.71 -0.31 15.98
CA ARG A 31 -7.32 -0.26 17.40
C ARG A 31 -8.30 0.49 18.29
N SER A 32 -9.10 1.40 17.74
CA SER A 32 -10.14 2.13 18.46
C SER A 32 -11.49 1.41 18.47
N GLY A 33 -11.58 0.23 17.83
CA GLY A 33 -12.82 -0.49 17.61
C GLY A 33 -13.65 0.05 16.44
N ALA A 34 -13.16 1.06 15.72
CA ALA A 34 -13.90 1.61 14.59
C ALA A 34 -13.83 0.65 13.39
N PRO A 35 -14.98 0.39 12.72
CA PRO A 35 -15.01 -0.49 11.56
C PRO A 35 -14.38 0.20 10.34
N ARG A 36 -13.55 -0.54 9.61
CA ARG A 36 -12.87 -0.13 8.37
C ARG A 36 -13.19 -1.12 7.27
N VAL A 37 -13.70 -0.62 6.15
CA VAL A 37 -14.07 -1.43 4.98
C VAL A 37 -12.82 -1.74 4.16
N LEU A 38 -12.60 -3.02 3.85
CA LEU A 38 -11.49 -3.48 3.02
C LEU A 38 -11.68 -3.09 1.55
N PRO A 39 -10.59 -2.87 0.79
CA PRO A 39 -10.67 -2.54 -0.63
C PRO A 39 -11.45 -3.57 -1.45
N SER A 40 -12.14 -3.10 -2.49
CA SER A 40 -12.88 -3.91 -3.46
C SER A 40 -12.38 -3.76 -4.90
N SER A 41 -11.33 -2.95 -5.11
CA SER A 41 -10.67 -2.76 -6.40
C SER A 41 -9.18 -3.05 -6.29
N PHE A 42 -8.67 -3.82 -7.22
CA PHE A 42 -7.33 -4.37 -7.18
C PHE A 42 -6.61 -4.20 -8.52
N LEU A 43 -5.29 -4.08 -8.44
CA LEU A 43 -4.37 -4.20 -9.55
C LEU A 43 -3.83 -5.62 -9.61
N ARG A 44 -3.95 -6.26 -10.77
CA ARG A 44 -3.43 -7.61 -11.00
C ARG A 44 -1.98 -7.56 -11.42
N VAL A 45 -1.13 -8.31 -10.71
CA VAL A 45 0.28 -8.49 -10.99
C VAL A 45 0.48 -9.94 -11.44
N ASP A 46 0.90 -10.16 -12.69
CA ASP A 46 0.91 -11.51 -13.28
C ASP A 46 2.16 -12.33 -12.97
N SER A 47 3.29 -11.69 -12.65
CA SER A 47 4.55 -12.38 -12.36
C SER A 47 5.52 -11.48 -11.63
N TRP A 48 6.59 -12.08 -11.11
CA TRP A 48 7.69 -11.31 -10.50
C TRP A 48 8.39 -10.40 -11.51
N ASN A 49 8.62 -10.87 -12.74
CA ASN A 49 9.21 -10.06 -13.80
C ASN A 49 8.30 -8.88 -14.18
N HIS A 50 6.98 -9.09 -14.17
CA HIS A 50 6.03 -8.01 -14.36
C HIS A 50 6.17 -6.96 -13.24
N ALA A 51 6.22 -7.39 -11.98
CA ALA A 51 6.42 -6.48 -10.84
C ALA A 51 7.76 -5.71 -10.88
N LEU A 52 8.83 -6.34 -11.37
CA LEU A 52 10.16 -5.73 -11.55
C LEU A 52 10.21 -4.72 -12.69
N ALA A 53 9.35 -4.88 -13.71
CA ALA A 53 9.33 -4.01 -14.87
C ALA A 53 8.42 -2.78 -14.67
N THR A 54 7.31 -2.95 -13.93
CA THR A 54 6.27 -1.91 -13.82
C THR A 54 6.64 -0.80 -12.85
N ASP A 55 6.79 0.41 -13.40
CA ASP A 55 6.90 1.66 -12.63
C ASP A 55 5.54 2.09 -12.06
N LEU A 56 5.52 2.49 -10.79
CA LEU A 56 4.39 3.17 -10.15
C LEU A 56 4.63 4.68 -10.13
N THR A 57 5.87 5.09 -9.87
CA THR A 57 6.41 6.45 -10.00
C THR A 57 7.81 6.37 -10.59
N PRO A 58 8.48 7.50 -10.92
CA PRO A 58 9.84 7.46 -11.47
C PRO A 58 10.88 6.73 -10.61
N HIS A 59 10.67 6.63 -9.29
CA HIS A 59 11.62 6.01 -8.36
C HIS A 59 11.09 4.79 -7.60
N PHE A 60 9.83 4.41 -7.80
CA PHE A 60 9.24 3.24 -7.16
C PHE A 60 8.55 2.33 -8.16
N LYS A 61 8.88 1.04 -8.07
CA LYS A 61 8.29 -0.04 -8.86
C LYS A 61 7.37 -0.91 -8.00
N VAL A 62 6.54 -1.71 -8.66
CA VAL A 62 5.57 -2.59 -7.98
C VAL A 62 6.24 -3.53 -6.98
N TRP A 63 7.33 -4.19 -7.38
CA TRP A 63 7.98 -5.23 -6.57
C TRP A 63 8.40 -4.75 -5.17
N GLU A 64 8.76 -3.47 -5.03
CA GLU A 64 9.23 -2.86 -3.77
C GLU A 64 8.11 -2.80 -2.73
N LEU A 65 6.86 -2.72 -3.17
CA LEU A 65 5.69 -2.57 -2.30
C LEU A 65 4.89 -3.87 -2.16
N ILE A 66 5.27 -4.96 -2.84
CA ILE A 66 4.52 -6.23 -2.82
C ILE A 66 5.36 -7.43 -2.37
N GLY A 67 6.52 -7.17 -1.75
CA GLY A 67 7.32 -8.21 -1.11
C GLY A 67 6.49 -8.92 -0.04
N VAL A 68 6.45 -10.26 -0.10
CA VAL A 68 5.68 -11.12 0.82
C VAL A 68 6.59 -12.13 1.49
N ASP A 69 6.26 -12.51 2.73
CA ASP A 69 7.02 -13.47 3.51
C ASP A 69 6.24 -14.76 3.75
N VAL A 70 6.84 -15.64 4.54
CA VAL A 70 6.29 -16.96 4.86
C VAL A 70 4.98 -16.91 5.64
N ARG A 71 4.63 -15.77 6.25
CA ARG A 71 3.40 -15.54 7.03
C ARG A 71 2.23 -15.12 6.14
N GLU A 72 2.46 -14.88 4.85
CA GLU A 72 1.38 -14.85 3.87
C GLU A 72 0.80 -16.24 3.59
N THR A 73 -0.43 -16.25 3.09
CA THR A 73 -1.06 -17.47 2.57
C THR A 73 -0.28 -18.03 1.37
N LEU A 74 -0.30 -19.35 1.18
CA LEU A 74 0.31 -20.01 0.03
C LEU A 74 -0.13 -19.40 -1.31
N LEU A 75 -1.41 -19.05 -1.41
CA LEU A 75 -2.00 -18.39 -2.57
C LEU A 75 -1.38 -17.01 -2.80
N ALA A 76 -1.31 -16.17 -1.76
CA ALA A 76 -0.75 -14.81 -1.85
C ALA A 76 0.76 -14.77 -2.14
N ARG A 77 1.49 -15.87 -1.89
CA ARG A 77 2.90 -16.00 -2.25
C ARG A 77 3.12 -16.36 -3.72
N SER A 78 2.07 -16.82 -4.41
CA SER A 78 2.11 -17.21 -5.82
C SER A 78 1.55 -16.10 -6.71
N PHE A 79 1.83 -16.18 -8.02
CA PHE A 79 1.26 -15.27 -9.01
C PHE A 79 0.11 -15.95 -9.78
N PRO A 80 -0.92 -15.20 -10.25
CA PRO A 80 -1.05 -13.75 -10.17
C PRO A 80 -1.37 -13.27 -8.75
N ARG A 81 -0.90 -12.08 -8.39
CA ARG A 81 -1.23 -11.39 -7.12
C ARG A 81 -2.18 -10.24 -7.40
N TYR A 82 -2.97 -9.88 -6.39
CA TYR A 82 -3.90 -8.77 -6.44
C TYR A 82 -3.59 -7.83 -5.29
N VAL A 83 -3.36 -6.57 -5.62
CA VAL A 83 -2.99 -5.54 -4.64
C VAL A 83 -3.97 -4.38 -4.74
N PRO A 84 -4.36 -3.72 -3.63
CA PRO A 84 -5.32 -2.63 -3.68
C PRO A 84 -4.85 -1.50 -4.60
N CYS A 85 -5.77 -0.88 -5.34
CA CYS A 85 -5.46 0.25 -6.22
C CYS A 85 -4.84 1.45 -5.48
N ALA A 86 -5.16 1.61 -4.19
CA ALA A 86 -4.59 2.66 -3.34
C ALA A 86 -3.05 2.57 -3.16
N LEU A 87 -2.43 1.46 -3.59
CA LEU A 87 -0.97 1.35 -3.73
C LEU A 87 -0.36 2.48 -4.56
N LEU A 88 -1.10 2.99 -5.57
CA LEU A 88 -0.68 4.12 -6.40
C LEU A 88 -0.56 5.42 -5.62
N LEU A 89 -1.41 5.62 -4.62
CA LEU A 89 -1.36 6.79 -3.75
C LEU A 89 -0.19 6.70 -2.77
N LEU A 90 0.07 5.49 -2.26
CA LEU A 90 1.25 5.24 -1.44
C LEU A 90 2.53 5.50 -2.22
N SER A 91 2.64 5.02 -3.47
CA SER A 91 3.82 5.27 -4.28
C SER A 91 4.01 6.76 -4.58
N ALA A 92 2.94 7.51 -4.81
CA ALA A 92 3.01 8.96 -4.97
C ALA A 92 3.48 9.67 -3.69
N ALA A 93 3.01 9.25 -2.51
CA ALA A 93 3.48 9.76 -1.23
C ALA A 93 4.97 9.46 -0.99
N LEU A 94 5.40 8.23 -1.31
CA LEU A 94 6.80 7.83 -1.22
C LEU A 94 7.68 8.60 -2.21
N GLU A 95 7.18 8.91 -3.40
CA GLU A 95 7.86 9.75 -4.38
C GLU A 95 8.12 11.16 -3.84
N LEU A 96 7.12 11.81 -3.24
CA LEU A 96 7.28 13.11 -2.59
C LEU A 96 8.34 13.06 -1.47
N PHE A 97 8.26 12.04 -0.62
CA PHE A 97 9.23 11.82 0.44
C PHE A 97 10.65 11.60 -0.12
N ARG A 98 10.77 10.77 -1.16
CA ARG A 98 12.04 10.48 -1.84
C ARG A 98 12.66 11.74 -2.43
N LEU A 99 11.86 12.56 -3.11
CA LEU A 99 12.32 13.81 -3.73
C LEU A 99 12.86 14.78 -2.67
N GLU A 100 12.20 14.84 -1.51
CA GLU A 100 12.62 15.71 -0.40
C GLU A 100 13.91 15.21 0.28
N VAL A 101 14.08 13.91 0.50
CA VAL A 101 15.32 13.38 1.09
C VAL A 101 16.49 13.37 0.11
N GLY A 102 16.22 13.48 -1.20
CA GLY A 102 17.24 13.64 -2.24
C GLY A 102 18.11 12.40 -2.49
N THR A 103 17.68 11.22 -2.06
CA THR A 103 18.43 9.96 -2.22
C THR A 103 17.50 8.74 -2.28
N TYR A 104 18.04 7.52 -2.24
CA TYR A 104 17.27 6.27 -2.26
C TYR A 104 16.44 6.10 -0.98
N VAL A 105 15.23 5.53 -1.11
CA VAL A 105 14.37 5.15 0.01
C VAL A 105 14.12 3.66 -0.09
N HIS A 106 14.61 2.90 0.89
CA HIS A 106 14.53 1.45 0.86
C HIS A 106 13.36 0.93 1.70
N VAL A 107 12.37 0.37 1.01
CA VAL A 107 11.23 -0.30 1.63
C VAL A 107 11.67 -1.68 2.14
N ALA A 108 11.29 -2.01 3.37
CA ALA A 108 11.62 -3.29 3.98
C ALA A 108 10.94 -4.44 3.23
N ALA A 109 11.55 -5.62 3.24
CA ALA A 109 10.84 -6.83 2.84
C ALA A 109 9.59 -6.99 3.72
N ASN A 110 8.42 -7.18 3.11
CA ASN A 110 7.11 -7.18 3.79
C ASN A 110 6.73 -5.83 4.39
N GLY A 111 7.47 -4.78 4.07
CA GLY A 111 7.20 -3.43 4.51
C GLY A 111 6.04 -2.79 3.75
N GLY A 112 5.67 -3.29 2.58
CA GLY A 112 4.57 -2.75 1.76
C GLY A 112 3.22 -3.43 2.02
N TYR A 113 2.49 -3.75 0.94
CA TYR A 113 1.20 -4.41 0.98
C TYR A 113 1.27 -5.79 1.66
N ARG A 114 0.25 -6.10 2.46
CA ARG A 114 0.00 -7.41 3.06
C ARG A 114 -1.48 -7.74 2.91
N SER A 115 -1.83 -8.97 2.59
CA SER A 115 -3.22 -9.37 2.48
C SER A 115 -3.93 -9.35 3.85
N PRO A 116 -5.27 -9.23 3.85
CA PRO A 116 -6.06 -9.39 5.08
C PRO A 116 -5.90 -10.76 5.76
N ALA A 117 -5.51 -11.79 5.00
CA ALA A 117 -5.27 -13.15 5.51
C ALA A 117 -3.84 -13.37 6.05
N HIS A 118 -2.93 -12.40 5.89
CA HIS A 118 -1.58 -12.47 6.45
C HIS A 118 -1.62 -12.66 7.98
N ALA A 119 -0.78 -13.53 8.54
CA ALA A 119 -0.87 -13.89 9.96
C ALA A 119 -0.63 -12.73 10.96
N LEU A 120 0.04 -11.66 10.52
CA LEU A 120 0.21 -10.41 11.30
C LEU A 120 -0.85 -9.34 11.02
N SER A 121 -1.80 -9.58 10.13
CA SER A 121 -2.88 -8.63 9.84
C SER A 121 -3.85 -8.61 11.02
N ARG A 122 -3.69 -7.58 11.85
CA ARG A 122 -4.51 -7.31 13.03
C ARG A 122 -4.87 -5.83 13.09
N HIS A 123 -5.94 -5.52 13.82
CA HIS A 123 -6.39 -4.15 14.09
C HIS A 123 -6.54 -3.28 12.84
N ALA A 124 -7.11 -3.84 11.77
CA ALA A 124 -7.24 -3.17 10.48
C ALA A 124 -5.93 -2.51 10.04
N SER A 125 -4.83 -3.27 9.98
CA SER A 125 -3.54 -2.72 9.55
C SER A 125 -3.65 -2.09 8.16
N ARG A 126 -3.14 -0.85 7.99
CA ARG A 126 -3.18 -0.13 6.70
C ARG A 126 -2.34 -0.77 5.60
N HIS A 127 -1.45 -1.71 5.94
CA HIS A 127 -0.84 -2.60 4.95
C HIS A 127 -1.90 -3.39 4.16
N CYS A 128 -3.09 -3.68 4.73
CA CYS A 128 -4.20 -4.34 4.03
C CYS A 128 -4.87 -3.46 2.96
N TRP A 129 -4.69 -2.15 3.04
CA TRP A 129 -5.18 -1.19 2.05
C TRP A 129 -4.11 -0.81 1.02
N GLY A 130 -2.87 -1.33 1.15
CA GLY A 130 -1.76 -0.91 0.29
C GLY A 130 -1.35 0.55 0.52
N THR A 131 -1.68 1.11 1.69
CA THR A 131 -1.47 2.53 2.03
C THR A 131 -0.43 2.75 3.12
N ALA A 132 0.29 1.70 3.51
CA ALA A 132 1.38 1.78 4.47
C ALA A 132 2.66 1.13 3.96
N ALA A 133 3.80 1.73 4.33
CA ALA A 133 5.14 1.26 4.02
C ALA A 133 6.04 1.30 5.26
N ASN A 134 6.89 0.29 5.44
CA ASN A 134 8.00 0.31 6.38
C ASN A 134 9.29 0.59 5.62
N ILE A 135 9.97 1.67 5.97
CA ILE A 135 11.26 2.08 5.38
C ILE A 135 12.34 1.75 6.40
N TYR A 136 13.32 0.93 6.02
CA TYR A 136 14.41 0.53 6.93
C TYR A 136 15.70 1.30 6.69
N ARG A 137 15.82 2.00 5.54
CA ARG A 137 17.03 2.74 5.17
C ARG A 137 16.72 3.88 4.20
N VAL A 138 17.41 5.00 4.35
CA VAL A 138 17.39 6.14 3.42
C VAL A 138 18.82 6.47 3.01
N GLY A 139 19.13 6.36 1.72
CA GLY A 139 20.50 6.41 1.21
C GLY A 139 21.35 5.37 1.93
N ASP A 140 22.39 5.83 2.62
CA ASP A 140 23.25 4.96 3.42
C ASP A 140 22.83 4.80 4.89
N THR A 141 21.84 5.56 5.34
CA THR A 141 21.43 5.63 6.75
C THR A 141 20.37 4.60 7.09
N TYR A 142 20.68 3.68 8.01
CA TYR A 142 19.70 2.77 8.59
C TYR A 142 18.77 3.51 9.55
N LEU A 143 17.50 3.10 9.57
CA LEU A 143 16.46 3.69 10.41
C LEU A 143 16.24 2.82 11.66
N ASP A 144 17.29 2.66 12.46
CA ASP A 144 17.35 1.80 13.65
C ASP A 144 17.65 2.58 14.94
N SER A 145 17.49 3.90 14.90
CA SER A 145 17.68 4.79 16.04
C SER A 145 16.58 5.85 16.12
N ARG A 146 16.30 6.32 17.35
CA ARG A 146 15.31 7.38 17.60
C ARG A 146 15.61 8.65 16.82
N GLU A 147 16.90 9.02 16.72
CA GLU A 147 17.34 10.23 16.05
C GLU A 147 17.05 10.17 14.54
N GLU A 148 17.51 9.11 13.86
CA GLU A 148 17.29 8.99 12.42
C GLU A 148 15.82 8.77 12.08
N ILE A 149 15.10 7.90 12.82
CA ILE A 149 13.65 7.71 12.62
C ILE A 149 12.91 9.04 12.81
N GLY A 150 13.25 9.82 13.85
CA GLY A 150 12.64 11.12 14.13
C GLY A 150 12.87 12.13 13.00
N LYS A 151 14.13 12.27 12.55
CA LYS A 151 14.50 13.14 11.43
C LYS A 151 13.70 12.83 10.16
N TYR A 152 13.66 11.57 9.74
CA TYR A 152 12.94 11.20 8.52
C TYR A 152 11.42 11.23 8.69
N ALA A 153 10.90 10.99 9.89
CA ALA A 153 9.49 11.20 10.22
C ALA A 153 9.07 12.67 10.04
N ASP A 154 9.89 13.62 10.49
CA ASP A 154 9.61 15.05 10.36
C ASP A 154 9.63 15.50 8.91
N ILE A 155 10.55 14.96 8.11
CA ILE A 155 10.58 15.16 6.66
C ILE A 155 9.29 14.64 6.03
N ALA A 156 8.89 13.39 6.33
CA ALA A 156 7.68 12.80 5.79
C ALA A 156 6.43 13.63 6.12
N ARG A 157 6.29 14.09 7.38
CA ARG A 157 5.18 14.96 7.81
C ARG A 157 5.13 16.30 7.08
N ARG A 158 6.28 16.84 6.69
CA ARG A 158 6.38 18.10 5.95
C ARG A 158 5.86 17.96 4.52
N VAL A 159 6.12 16.84 3.85
CA VAL A 159 5.92 16.70 2.39
C VAL A 159 4.78 15.78 1.98
N VAL A 160 4.28 14.94 2.89
CA VAL A 160 3.16 14.04 2.62
C VAL A 160 1.93 14.52 3.40
N PRO A 161 0.96 15.17 2.75
CA PRO A 161 -0.24 15.66 3.41
C PRO A 161 -1.02 14.53 4.10
N GLY A 162 -1.38 14.75 5.37
CA GLY A 162 -2.20 13.80 6.13
C GLY A 162 -1.48 12.50 6.52
N VAL A 163 -0.17 12.40 6.32
CA VAL A 163 0.60 11.21 6.70
C VAL A 163 0.53 10.97 8.20
N TRP A 164 0.26 9.72 8.57
CA TRP A 164 0.48 9.23 9.91
C TRP A 164 1.81 8.50 9.97
N ILE A 165 2.62 8.85 10.96
CA ILE A 165 3.90 8.20 11.24
C ILE A 165 3.77 7.45 12.56
N ARG A 166 4.16 6.18 12.56
CA ARG A 166 4.18 5.40 13.80
C ARG A 166 5.20 5.97 14.79
N PRO A 167 4.85 6.14 16.07
CA PRO A 167 5.80 6.62 17.07
C PRO A 167 6.99 5.66 17.27
N TYR A 168 8.15 6.22 17.61
CA TYR A 168 9.32 5.44 17.98
C TYR A 168 9.10 4.68 19.30
N GLY A 169 9.49 3.41 19.33
CA GLY A 169 9.56 2.60 20.54
C GLY A 169 9.28 1.11 20.31
N GLN A 170 9.22 0.34 21.39
CA GLN A 170 9.15 -1.13 21.37
C GLN A 170 7.77 -1.70 21.71
N GLU A 171 6.83 -0.85 22.13
CA GLU A 171 5.50 -1.29 22.52
C GLU A 171 4.62 -1.57 21.30
N ASP A 172 3.50 -2.26 21.52
CA ASP A 172 2.56 -2.51 20.42
C ASP A 172 2.00 -1.19 19.87
N GLY A 173 2.12 -1.02 18.55
CA GLY A 173 1.79 0.24 17.89
C GLY A 173 2.96 1.24 17.79
N GLN A 174 4.17 0.87 18.22
CA GLN A 174 5.42 1.61 18.00
C GLN A 174 6.34 0.84 17.02
N ALA A 175 7.44 1.48 16.61
CA ALA A 175 8.53 0.86 15.84
C ALA A 175 9.87 1.50 16.21
N ASP A 176 10.92 0.72 16.39
CA ASP A 176 12.28 1.18 16.73
C ASP A 176 13.34 0.77 15.70
N ASP A 177 12.96 -0.01 14.69
CA ASP A 177 13.83 -0.59 13.65
C ASP A 177 13.44 -0.17 12.22
N HIS A 178 12.44 0.69 12.07
CA HIS A 178 12.02 1.26 10.79
C HIS A 178 11.16 2.52 10.95
N LEU A 179 11.08 3.32 9.89
CA LEU A 179 10.06 4.36 9.74
C LEU A 179 8.81 3.75 9.11
N HIS A 180 7.68 3.79 9.82
CA HIS A 180 6.38 3.39 9.27
C HIS A 180 5.61 4.62 8.77
N ILE A 181 5.36 4.66 7.47
CA ILE A 181 4.56 5.67 6.78
C ILE A 181 3.19 5.08 6.47
N ASP A 182 2.12 5.82 6.76
CA ASP A 182 0.73 5.43 6.50
C ASP A 182 -0.06 6.65 6.01
N ILE A 183 -0.81 6.50 4.92
CA ILE A 183 -1.70 7.56 4.37
C ILE A 183 -3.19 7.29 4.63
N GLY A 184 -3.51 6.33 5.48
CA GLY A 184 -4.86 6.09 5.99
C GLY A 184 -5.64 4.98 5.28
N TYR A 185 -6.94 4.93 5.54
CA TYR A 185 -7.86 3.92 4.99
C TYR A 185 -8.49 4.42 3.70
N THR A 186 -7.81 4.22 2.57
CA THR A 186 -8.29 4.71 1.27
C THR A 186 -9.03 3.63 0.51
N LEU A 187 -10.26 3.94 0.09
CA LEU A 187 -11.01 3.16 -0.88
C LEU A 187 -10.88 3.80 -2.25
N PHE A 188 -10.61 2.99 -3.26
CA PHE A 188 -10.55 3.43 -4.64
C PHE A 188 -11.73 2.85 -5.39
N GLU A 189 -12.65 3.72 -5.81
CA GLU A 189 -13.73 3.35 -6.71
C GLU A 189 -13.31 3.81 -8.12
N PRO A 190 -13.01 2.88 -9.03
CA PRO A 190 -12.66 3.26 -10.40
C PRO A 190 -13.85 3.94 -11.07
N VAL A 191 -13.56 4.98 -11.85
CA VAL A 191 -14.57 5.61 -12.69
C VAL A 191 -14.78 4.72 -13.91
N ASP A 192 -15.90 4.01 -13.94
CA ASP A 192 -16.29 3.19 -15.07
C ASP A 192 -16.71 4.10 -16.24
N GLY A 193 -16.55 3.62 -17.48
CA GLY A 193 -16.93 4.38 -18.68
C GLY A 193 -18.43 4.74 -18.79
N GLN A 194 -19.26 4.32 -17.84
CA GLN A 194 -20.69 4.62 -17.75
C GLN A 194 -21.01 5.98 -17.11
N ASP A 195 -20.06 6.61 -16.40
CA ASP A 195 -20.21 7.97 -15.85
C ASP A 195 -20.04 9.08 -16.91
N ARG A 196 -19.79 8.71 -18.17
CA ARG A 196 -20.00 9.61 -19.30
C ARG A 196 -21.50 9.66 -19.58
N ALA A 197 -22.22 10.44 -18.78
CA ALA A 197 -23.60 10.82 -19.09
C ALA A 197 -23.68 11.23 -20.57
N GLU A 198 -24.59 10.59 -21.31
CA GLU A 198 -24.95 11.02 -22.66
C GLU A 198 -25.28 12.52 -22.60
N PRO A 199 -24.77 13.35 -23.53
CA PRO A 199 -25.19 14.74 -23.60
C PRO A 199 -26.73 14.75 -23.75
N PRO A 200 -27.43 15.67 -23.07
CA PRO A 200 -28.88 15.73 -23.18
C PRO A 200 -29.25 15.87 -24.65
N GLU A 201 -30.19 15.04 -25.11
CA GLU A 201 -30.75 15.18 -26.45
C GLU A 201 -31.21 16.63 -26.63
N ALA A 202 -30.65 17.30 -27.63
CA ALA A 202 -31.05 18.65 -27.98
C ALA A 202 -32.49 18.60 -28.50
N GLY A 203 -33.43 19.00 -27.64
CA GLY A 203 -34.81 19.34 -28.02
C GLY A 203 -34.88 20.69 -28.74
#